data_AF-A0A2R6DVY7-F1
#
_entry.id   AF-A0A2R6DVY7-F1
#
_cell.length_a   1.000
_cell.length_b   1.000
_cell.length_c   1.000
_cell.angle_alpha   90.00
_cell.angle_beta   90.00
_cell.angle_gamma   90.00
#
_symmetry.space_group_name_H-M   'P 1'
#
loop_
_entity.id
_entity.type
_entity.pdbx_description
1 polymer ?
#
loop_
_entity_poly.entity_id
_entity_poly.type
_entity_poly.pdbx_seq_one_letter_code
_entity_poly.pdbx_strand_id
1 'polypeptide(L)'
;TNVPVSEYFDPAERHELSEGGTLDYRGNETTVEVTNESVILTWSGTRTESISLSEGENVTIQGETYFAHFSNDSSVRILETSEHYGEYHESEQRVEDYEERKNGFWGVINLSIVAVIILVATALLPVKG
;
A
#
# COMPACT_ATOMS: atom_id res chain seq x y z
N THR A 1 30.34 39.83 8.30
CA THR A 1 29.90 40.51 7.08
C THR A 1 28.40 40.56 7.12
N ASN A 2 27.79 41.75 7.16
CA ASN A 2 26.34 41.87 7.13
C ASN A 2 25.91 41.84 5.67
N VAL A 3 24.99 40.93 5.35
CA VAL A 3 24.38 40.82 4.03
C VAL A 3 23.02 41.52 4.04
N PRO A 4 22.60 42.16 2.93
CA PRO A 4 21.33 42.87 2.88
C PRO A 4 20.16 41.95 3.17
N VAL A 5 19.16 42.42 3.93
CA VAL A 5 17.98 41.61 4.32
C VAL A 5 17.21 41.07 3.10
N SER A 6 17.25 41.79 1.98
CA SER A 6 16.63 41.42 0.70
C SER A 6 17.27 40.19 0.03
N GLU A 7 18.43 39.72 0.48
CA GLU A 7 18.98 38.43 0.04
C GLU A 7 18.33 37.22 0.74
N TYR A 8 17.66 37.45 1.87
CA TYR A 8 17.04 36.39 2.67
C TYR A 8 15.52 36.35 2.56
N PHE A 9 14.90 37.46 2.16
CA PHE A 9 13.46 37.60 2.12
C PHE A 9 13.02 38.19 0.80
N ASP A 10 11.95 37.60 0.25
CA ASP A 10 11.23 38.19 -0.87
C ASP A 10 10.70 39.59 -0.51
N PRO A 11 10.49 40.47 -1.50
CA PRO A 11 9.90 41.79 -1.27
C PRO A 11 8.56 41.67 -0.52
N ALA A 12 8.34 42.55 0.46
CA ALA A 12 7.09 42.58 1.19
C ALA A 12 5.91 42.88 0.24
N GLU A 13 4.93 41.99 0.21
CA GLU A 13 3.70 42.15 -0.57
C GLU A 13 2.68 42.98 0.23
N ARG A 14 1.93 43.84 -0.47
CA ARG A 14 0.86 44.67 0.12
C ARG A 14 -0.42 44.46 -0.65
N HIS A 15 -1.48 44.11 0.06
CA HIS A 15 -2.83 43.97 -0.49
C HIS A 15 -3.79 44.91 0.24
N GLU A 16 -4.73 45.48 -0.50
CA GLU A 16 -5.88 46.18 0.07
C GLU A 16 -7.00 45.17 0.31
N LEU A 17 -7.52 45.14 1.54
CA LEU A 17 -8.52 44.17 1.97
C LEU A 17 -9.81 44.91 2.33
N SER A 18 -10.95 44.30 2.03
CA SER A 18 -12.26 44.76 2.46
C SER A 18 -12.81 43.80 3.52
N GLU A 19 -13.53 44.33 4.50
CA GLU A 19 -14.22 43.53 5.51
C GLU A 19 -15.23 42.58 4.84
N GLY A 20 -15.12 41.28 5.10
CA GLY A 20 -15.93 40.24 4.46
C GLY A 20 -15.58 39.96 3.00
N GLY A 21 -14.47 40.49 2.51
CA GLY A 21 -13.96 40.24 1.15
C GLY A 21 -13.17 38.94 1.03
N THR A 22 -12.77 38.63 -0.20
CA THR A 22 -11.84 37.54 -0.52
C THR A 22 -10.52 38.10 -1.06
N LEU A 23 -9.43 37.37 -0.82
CA LEU A 23 -8.08 37.65 -1.29
C LEU A 23 -7.55 36.40 -1.99
N ASP A 24 -7.05 36.52 -3.21
CA ASP A 24 -6.22 35.47 -3.81
C ASP A 24 -4.82 35.57 -3.20
N TYR A 25 -4.46 34.59 -2.37
CA TYR A 25 -3.16 34.56 -1.70
C TYR A 25 -2.50 33.21 -1.94
N ARG A 26 -1.30 33.25 -2.54
CA ARG A 26 -0.51 32.05 -2.90
C ARG A 26 -1.29 31.04 -3.75
N GLY A 27 -2.19 31.53 -4.61
CA GLY A 27 -3.01 30.71 -5.51
C GLY A 27 -4.21 30.04 -4.83
N ASN A 28 -4.57 30.45 -3.61
CA ASN A 28 -5.77 30.02 -2.91
C ASN A 28 -6.69 31.21 -2.63
N GLU A 29 -7.98 31.02 -2.88
CA GLU A 29 -9.01 31.95 -2.43
C GLU A 29 -9.07 31.93 -0.90
N THR A 30 -8.80 33.09 -0.31
CA THR A 30 -8.70 33.30 1.14
C THR A 30 -9.79 34.26 1.58
N THR A 31 -10.66 33.83 2.49
CA THR A 31 -11.67 34.68 3.12
C THR A 31 -11.02 35.57 4.17
N VAL A 32 -11.35 36.86 4.13
CA VAL A 32 -10.81 37.87 5.05
C VAL A 32 -11.88 38.30 6.03
N GLU A 33 -11.59 38.15 7.31
CA GLU A 33 -12.38 38.70 8.42
C GLU A 33 -11.56 39.76 9.14
N VAL A 34 -12.07 40.99 9.19
CA VAL A 34 -11.40 42.11 9.83
C VAL A 34 -12.10 42.40 11.15
N THR A 35 -11.34 42.42 12.24
CA THR A 35 -11.81 42.82 13.57
C THR A 35 -11.06 44.07 14.03
N ASN A 36 -11.50 44.72 15.11
CA ASN A 36 -10.82 45.91 15.65
C ASN A 36 -9.39 45.63 16.15
N GLU A 37 -9.05 44.37 16.42
CA GLU A 37 -7.76 43.97 17.01
C GLU A 37 -6.90 43.12 16.06
N SER A 38 -7.51 42.44 15.08
CA SER A 38 -6.83 41.46 14.23
C SER A 38 -7.50 41.26 12.87
N VAL A 39 -6.75 40.70 11.92
CA VAL A 39 -7.27 40.24 10.62
C VAL A 39 -7.10 38.73 10.56
N ILE A 40 -8.20 37.99 10.34
CA ILE A 40 -8.22 36.54 10.23
C ILE A 40 -8.33 36.17 8.75
N LEU A 41 -7.45 35.27 8.30
CA LEU A 41 -7.39 34.76 6.93
C LEU A 41 -7.71 33.26 6.94
N THR A 42 -8.75 32.86 6.21
CA THR A 42 -9.17 31.44 6.13
C THR A 42 -9.13 30.97 4.68
N TRP A 43 -8.43 29.88 4.41
CA TRP A 43 -8.39 29.26 3.08
C TRP A 43 -8.54 27.74 3.19
N SER A 44 -9.09 27.12 2.14
CA SER A 44 -9.11 25.66 2.02
C SER A 44 -7.79 25.18 1.40
N GLY A 45 -7.20 24.13 1.97
CA GLY A 45 -5.96 23.55 1.46
C GLY A 45 -6.06 22.03 1.36
N THR A 46 -5.39 21.44 0.37
CA THR A 46 -5.23 20.00 0.27
C THR A 46 -4.05 19.55 1.13
N ARG A 47 -4.27 18.56 1.99
CA ARG A 47 -3.21 17.90 2.75
C ARG A 47 -2.95 16.52 2.15
N THR A 48 -1.70 16.24 1.81
CA THR A 48 -1.27 14.92 1.41
C THR A 48 -1.08 14.06 2.66
N GLU A 49 -1.86 13.00 2.79
CA GLU A 49 -1.67 11.96 3.78
C GLU A 49 -0.93 10.78 3.13
N SER A 50 0.03 10.20 3.85
CA SER A 50 0.72 8.99 3.41
C SER A 50 0.10 7.79 4.12
N ILE A 51 -0.30 6.79 3.34
CA ILE A 51 -0.94 5.58 3.85
C ILE A 51 -0.07 4.41 3.43
N SER A 52 0.30 3.57 4.42
CA SER A 52 1.02 2.34 4.16
C SER A 52 0.05 1.27 3.65
N LEU A 53 0.49 0.51 2.65
CA LEU A 53 -0.27 -0.58 2.06
C LEU A 53 0.50 -1.89 2.24
N SER A 54 -0.20 -2.97 2.55
CA SER A 54 0.33 -4.34 2.61
C SER A 54 -0.54 -5.29 1.78
N GLU A 55 0.04 -6.37 1.26
CA GLU A 55 -0.69 -7.37 0.45
C GLU A 55 -1.88 -7.93 1.23
N GLY A 56 -3.08 -7.81 0.65
CA GLY A 56 -4.32 -8.34 1.23
C GLY A 56 -4.80 -7.64 2.51
N GLU A 57 -4.11 -6.60 2.99
CA GLU A 57 -4.49 -5.87 4.20
C GLU A 57 -5.56 -4.81 3.89
N ASN A 58 -6.56 -4.71 4.77
CA ASN A 58 -7.62 -3.71 4.66
C ASN A 58 -7.15 -2.34 5.14
N VAL A 59 -7.46 -1.31 4.35
CA VAL A 59 -7.16 0.08 4.63
C VAL A 59 -8.38 0.95 4.38
N THR A 60 -8.69 1.85 5.31
CA THR A 60 -9.84 2.76 5.19
C THR A 60 -9.40 4.13 4.70
N ILE A 61 -9.95 4.57 3.58
CA ILE A 61 -9.67 5.87 2.95
C ILE A 61 -11.00 6.61 2.81
N GLN A 62 -11.13 7.75 3.48
CA GLN A 62 -12.33 8.60 3.44
C GLN A 62 -13.67 7.87 3.72
N GLY A 63 -13.64 6.82 4.55
CA GLY A 63 -14.83 6.08 4.98
C GLY A 63 -15.12 4.81 4.17
N GLU A 64 -14.39 4.56 3.09
CA GLU A 64 -14.47 3.33 2.30
C GLU A 64 -13.26 2.44 2.57
N THR A 65 -13.47 1.13 2.56
CA THR A 65 -12.42 0.14 2.87
C THR A 65 -11.95 -0.54 1.59
N TYR A 66 -10.64 -0.52 1.41
CA TYR A 66 -9.95 -1.07 0.27
C TYR A 66 -8.90 -2.08 0.74
N PHE A 67 -8.37 -2.89 -0.16
CA PHE A 67 -7.17 -3.68 0.07
C PHE A 67 -6.19 -3.52 -1.10
N ALA A 68 -4.90 -3.74 -0.82
CA ALA A 68 -3.86 -3.68 -1.83
C ALA A 68 -3.51 -5.08 -2.34
N HIS A 69 -3.31 -5.18 -3.66
CA HIS A 69 -2.76 -6.35 -4.32
C HIS A 69 -1.57 -5.95 -5.19
N PHE A 70 -0.39 -6.44 -4.83
CA PHE A 70 0.89 -6.21 -5.48
C PHE A 70 1.10 -7.28 -6.55
N SER A 71 0.77 -6.93 -7.79
CA SER A 71 0.86 -7.88 -8.91
C SER A 71 2.30 -8.11 -9.39
N ASN A 72 3.21 -7.21 -9.03
CA ASN A 72 4.67 -7.31 -9.17
C ASN A 72 5.33 -6.23 -8.31
N ASP A 73 6.67 -6.22 -8.27
CA ASP A 73 7.47 -5.28 -7.47
C ASP A 73 7.31 -3.79 -7.82
N SER A 74 6.63 -3.47 -8.93
CA SER A 74 6.49 -2.11 -9.46
C SER A 74 5.04 -1.64 -9.63
N SER A 75 4.06 -2.51 -9.37
CA SER A 75 2.64 -2.19 -9.57
C SER A 75 1.77 -2.68 -8.43
N VAL A 76 0.96 -1.77 -7.89
CA VAL A 76 -0.06 -2.06 -6.89
C VAL A 76 -1.44 -1.79 -7.48
N ARG A 77 -2.38 -2.68 -7.21
CA ARG A 77 -3.81 -2.49 -7.45
C ARG A 77 -4.49 -2.26 -6.11
N ILE A 78 -5.38 -1.28 -6.05
CA ILE A 78 -6.21 -1.00 -4.88
C ILE A 78 -7.64 -1.35 -5.28
N LEU A 79 -8.26 -2.25 -4.54
CA LEU A 79 -9.57 -2.81 -4.83
C LEU A 79 -10.49 -2.63 -3.64
N GLU A 80 -11.79 -2.45 -3.89
CA GLU A 80 -12.76 -2.33 -2.81
C GLU A 80 -12.95 -3.67 -2.10
N THR A 81 -12.86 -3.65 -0.77
CA THR A 81 -12.97 -4.86 0.04
C THR A 81 -14.37 -5.48 -0.03
N SER A 82 -15.41 -4.65 -0.16
CA SER A 82 -16.80 -5.11 -0.21
C SER A 82 -17.10 -5.98 -1.44
N GLU A 83 -16.44 -5.70 -2.57
CA GLU A 83 -16.72 -6.34 -3.86
C GLU A 83 -15.75 -7.49 -4.17
N HIS A 84 -14.45 -7.28 -3.91
CA HIS A 84 -13.40 -8.16 -4.46
C HIS A 84 -12.68 -9.05 -3.44
N TYR A 85 -12.88 -8.80 -2.14
CA TYR A 85 -12.09 -9.49 -1.10
C TYR A 85 -12.38 -10.99 -1.02
N GLY A 86 -13.62 -11.41 -1.29
CA GLY A 86 -14.00 -12.82 -1.33
C GLY A 86 -13.28 -13.58 -2.46
N GLU A 87 -13.32 -13.04 -3.68
CA GLU A 87 -12.65 -13.62 -4.86
C GLU A 87 -11.13 -13.69 -4.67
N TYR A 88 -10.55 -12.67 -4.04
CA TYR A 88 -9.14 -12.64 -3.67
C TYR A 88 -8.77 -13.81 -2.74
N HIS A 89 -9.50 -13.99 -1.64
CA HIS A 89 -9.26 -15.09 -0.70
C HIS A 89 -9.47 -16.48 -1.31
N GLU A 90 -10.46 -16.64 -2.18
CA GLU A 90 -10.66 -17.90 -2.91
C GLU A 90 -9.50 -18.19 -3.89
N SER A 91 -8.84 -17.16 -4.42
CA SER A 91 -7.67 -17.35 -5.27
C SER A 91 -6.46 -17.84 -4.50
N GLU A 92 -6.19 -17.26 -3.31
CA GLU A 92 -5.11 -17.68 -2.42
C GLU A 92 -5.30 -19.14 -1.95
N GLN A 93 -6.51 -19.50 -1.51
CA GLN A 93 -6.81 -20.88 -1.09
C GLN A 93 -6.58 -21.89 -2.20
N ARG A 94 -6.95 -21.56 -3.45
CA ARG A 94 -6.68 -22.43 -4.60
C ARG A 94 -5.19 -22.63 -4.87
N VAL A 95 -4.36 -21.62 -4.59
CA VAL A 95 -2.90 -21.73 -4.71
C VAL A 95 -2.36 -22.67 -3.65
N GLU A 96 -2.75 -22.49 -2.39
CA GLU A 96 -2.34 -23.36 -1.27
C GLU A 96 -2.74 -24.83 -1.51
N ASP A 97 -3.99 -25.09 -1.92
CA ASP A 97 -4.47 -26.44 -2.24
C ASP A 97 -3.65 -27.09 -3.36
N TYR A 98 -3.26 -26.31 -4.37
CA TYR A 98 -2.44 -26.81 -5.47
C TYR A 98 -1.02 -27.16 -5.01
N GLU A 99 -0.43 -26.31 -4.17
CA GLU A 99 0.89 -26.52 -3.56
C GLU A 99 0.91 -27.79 -2.71
N GLU A 100 -0.10 -27.99 -1.87
CA GLU A 100 -0.21 -29.15 -0.99
C GLU A 100 -0.32 -30.46 -1.80
N ARG A 101 -1.17 -30.48 -2.84
CA ARG A 101 -1.31 -31.65 -3.73
C ARG A 101 0.01 -31.99 -4.45
N LYS A 102 0.73 -30.97 -4.91
CA LYS A 102 2.06 -31.12 -5.54
C LYS A 102 3.07 -31.70 -4.56
N ASN A 103 3.09 -31.23 -3.32
CA ASN A 103 3.96 -31.74 -2.26
C ASN A 103 3.62 -33.20 -1.90
N GLY A 104 2.34 -33.54 -1.79
CA GLY A 104 1.88 -34.91 -1.57
C GLY A 104 2.32 -35.87 -2.70
N PHE A 105 2.23 -35.43 -3.96
CA PHE A 105 2.69 -36.20 -5.11
C PHE A 105 4.19 -36.48 -5.06
N TRP A 106 5.01 -35.48 -4.74
CA TRP A 106 6.46 -35.68 -4.54
C TRP A 106 6.76 -36.66 -3.39
N GLY A 107 5.95 -36.66 -2.33
CA GLY A 107 6.05 -37.63 -1.24
C GLY A 107 5.89 -39.08 -1.73
N VAL A 108 4.85 -39.35 -2.54
CA VAL A 108 4.57 -40.69 -3.08
C VAL A 108 5.68 -41.15 -4.04
N ILE A 109 6.20 -40.25 -4.88
CA ILE A 109 7.32 -40.57 -5.78
C ILE A 109 8.56 -40.99 -4.98
N ASN A 110 8.94 -40.21 -3.96
CA ASN A 110 10.11 -40.52 -3.14
C ASN A 110 9.95 -41.87 -2.42
N LEU A 111 8.79 -42.13 -1.83
CA LEU A 111 8.50 -43.40 -1.17
C LEU A 111 8.61 -44.58 -2.14
N SER A 112 8.13 -44.41 -3.37
CA SER A 112 8.20 -45.44 -4.42
C SER A 112 9.65 -45.73 -4.83
N ILE A 113 10.48 -44.69 -4.99
CA ILE A 113 11.92 -44.85 -5.29
C ILE A 113 12.62 -45.60 -4.16
N VAL A 114 12.36 -45.24 -2.90
CA VAL A 114 12.91 -45.93 -1.72
C VAL A 114 12.48 -47.39 -1.70
N ALA A 115 11.21 -47.69 -1.96
CA ALA A 115 10.71 -49.06 -2.02
C ALA A 115 11.42 -49.87 -3.11
N VAL A 116 11.64 -49.30 -4.30
CA VAL A 116 12.39 -49.96 -5.39
C VAL A 116 13.83 -50.24 -4.96
N ILE A 117 14.51 -49.29 -4.32
CA ILE A 117 15.88 -49.50 -3.80
C ILE A 117 15.91 -50.65 -2.79
N ILE A 118 14.94 -50.70 -1.87
CA ILE A 118 14.84 -51.79 -0.89
C ILE A 118 14.61 -53.13 -1.59
N LEU A 119 13.73 -53.20 -2.59
CA LEU A 119 13.49 -54.41 -3.37
C LEU A 119 14.76 -54.89 -4.10
N VAL A 120 15.50 -53.97 -4.72
CA VAL A 120 16.78 -54.31 -5.37
C VAL A 120 17.82 -54.76 -4.36
N ALA A 121 17.97 -54.06 -3.24
CA ALA A 121 18.92 -54.41 -2.19
C ALA A 121 18.64 -55.80 -1.60
N THR A 122 17.36 -56.11 -1.34
CA THR A 122 16.93 -57.42 -0.83
C THR A 122 17.10 -58.54 -1.84
N ALA A 123 16.88 -58.29 -3.13
CA ALA A 123 17.12 -59.28 -4.19
C ALA A 123 18.60 -59.66 -4.33
N LEU A 124 19.51 -58.75 -4.00
CA LEU A 124 20.96 -58.96 -4.06
C LEU A 124 21.58 -59.44 -2.74
N LEU A 125 20.79 -59.67 -1.69
CA LEU A 125 21.29 -60.23 -0.44
C LEU A 125 21.81 -61.67 -0.68
N PRO A 126 23.04 -61.99 -0.28
CA PRO A 126 23.58 -63.33 -0.44
C PRO A 126 22.81 -64.31 0.46
N VAL A 127 22.14 -65.29 -0.15
CA VAL A 127 21.58 -66.44 0.57
C VAL A 127 22.75 -67.30 1.08
N LYS A 128 22.95 -67.31 2.40
CA LYS A 128 23.82 -68.30 3.05
C LYS A 128 23.13 -69.66 2.94
N GLY A 129 23.61 -70.49 2.03
CA GLY A 129 23.44 -71.94 2.07
C GLY A 129 24.30 -72.58 3.15
#